data_AF-A0A1P8YDG1-F1
#
_entry.id   AF-A0A1P8YDG1-F1
#
_cell.length_a   1.000
_cell.length_b   1.000
_cell.length_c   1.000
_cell.angle_alpha   90.00
_cell.angle_beta   90.00
_cell.angle_gamma   90.00
#
_symmetry.space_group_name_H-M   'P 1'
#
loop_
_entity.id
_entity.type
_entity.pdbx_description
1 polymer ?
#
loop_
_entity_poly.entity_id
_entity_poly.type
_entity_poly.pdbx_seq_one_letter_code
_entity_poly.pdbx_strand_id
1 'polypeptide(L)'
;MRWLEEHGRGIPMDADGHVVPIVPGAVIFDLPVGDWSVRPTADHGFLAAEAAAEKFAVGSVGAGVGARAGVLKGGVGTASLVLGAGAAEGVTVAALIVANPVGSVFDPGTGLPWGSGWPRQRAGA
;
A
#
# COMPACT_ATOMS: atom_id res chain seq x y z
N MET A 1 12.04 7.78 8.17
CA MET A 1 12.30 8.44 9.47
C MET A 1 12.75 9.87 9.24
N ARG A 2 13.90 10.12 8.57
CA ARG A 2 14.43 11.46 8.26
C ARG A 2 13.38 12.52 7.89
N TRP A 3 12.54 12.25 6.88
CA TRP A 3 11.49 13.20 6.47
C TRP A 3 10.53 13.58 7.60
N LEU A 4 10.10 12.61 8.42
CA LEU A 4 9.18 12.87 9.53
C LEU A 4 9.82 13.72 10.62
N GLU A 5 11.09 13.46 10.94
CA GLU A 5 11.86 14.23 11.92
C GLU A 5 12.05 15.68 11.47
N GLU A 6 12.45 15.90 10.21
CA GLU A 6 12.57 17.24 9.60
C GLU A 6 11.26 18.04 9.61
N HIS A 7 10.12 17.35 9.64
CA HIS A 7 8.79 17.95 9.68
C HIS A 7 8.14 17.92 11.07
N GLY A 8 8.91 17.62 12.13
CA GLY A 8 8.42 17.60 13.52
C GLY A 8 7.32 16.57 13.79
N ARG A 9 7.32 15.45 13.04
CA ARG A 9 6.31 14.39 13.15
C ARG A 9 6.87 13.16 13.88
N GLY A 10 6.43 12.96 15.10
CA GLY A 10 6.79 11.79 15.90
C GLY A 10 6.26 11.91 17.32
N ILE A 11 6.73 11.02 18.19
CA ILE A 11 6.47 11.12 19.62
C ILE A 11 7.31 12.29 20.15
N PRO A 12 6.70 13.32 20.78
CA PRO A 12 7.44 14.43 21.34
C PRO A 12 8.24 13.97 22.56
N MET A 13 9.50 14.41 22.64
CA MET A 13 10.42 13.99 23.71
C MET A 13 10.66 15.07 24.76
N ASP A 14 10.55 16.34 24.38
CA ASP A 14 10.79 17.48 25.26
C ASP A 14 10.07 18.75 24.75
N ALA A 15 10.30 19.87 25.44
CA ALA A 15 9.74 21.18 25.11
C ALA A 15 10.48 21.91 23.97
N ASP A 16 11.65 21.42 23.57
CA ASP A 16 12.50 22.02 22.54
C ASP A 16 12.13 21.54 21.12
N GLY A 17 11.11 20.68 21.03
CA GLY A 17 10.53 20.22 19.76
C GLY A 17 11.20 18.97 19.19
N HIS A 18 12.02 18.26 19.97
CA HIS A 18 12.59 16.98 19.54
C HIS A 18 11.50 15.90 19.46
N VAL A 19 11.53 15.12 18.37
CA VAL A 19 10.56 14.05 18.10
C VAL A 19 11.25 12.74 17.75
N VAL A 20 10.61 11.61 18.10
CA VAL A 20 11.01 10.27 17.66
C VAL A 20 9.93 9.69 16.74
N PRO A 21 10.19 9.59 15.42
CA PRO A 21 9.27 8.95 14.50
C PRO A 21 9.23 7.42 14.69
N ILE A 22 8.05 6.85 14.97
CA ILE A 22 7.84 5.40 14.98
C ILE A 22 7.29 4.98 13.62
N VAL A 23 8.13 4.38 12.77
CA VAL A 23 7.79 4.06 11.38
C VAL A 23 7.74 2.54 11.19
N PRO A 24 6.56 1.91 11.20
CA PRO A 24 6.45 0.50 10.86
C PRO A 24 6.78 0.29 9.37
N GLY A 25 7.42 -0.84 9.08
CA GLY A 25 7.78 -1.23 7.72
C GLY A 25 7.52 -2.71 7.49
N ALA A 26 7.20 -3.05 6.26
CA ALA A 26 7.11 -4.41 5.75
C ALA A 26 7.73 -4.44 4.34
N VAL A 27 8.14 -5.63 3.90
CA VAL A 27 8.81 -5.82 2.61
C VAL A 27 8.19 -6.97 1.85
N ILE A 28 8.35 -6.94 0.52
CA ILE A 28 8.09 -8.07 -0.36
C ILE A 28 9.42 -8.60 -0.91
N PHE A 29 9.44 -9.85 -1.36
CA PHE A 29 10.57 -10.41 -2.10
C PHE A 29 10.29 -10.33 -3.60
N ASP A 30 11.06 -9.52 -4.32
CA ASP A 30 10.86 -9.22 -5.75
C ASP A 30 12.14 -9.29 -6.61
N LEU A 31 13.29 -9.64 -6.00
CA LEU A 31 14.59 -9.65 -6.69
C LEU A 31 14.65 -10.45 -8.00
N PRO A 32 13.98 -11.63 -8.14
CA PRO A 32 14.00 -12.37 -9.40
C PRO A 32 13.33 -11.65 -10.58
N VAL A 33 12.64 -10.53 -10.35
CA VAL A 33 11.99 -9.74 -11.40
C VAL A 33 12.96 -8.77 -12.07
N GLY A 34 14.01 -8.35 -11.36
CA GLY A 34 14.97 -7.35 -11.82
C GLY A 34 16.42 -7.72 -11.50
N ASP A 35 17.24 -6.70 -11.26
CA ASP A 35 18.63 -6.86 -10.87
C ASP A 35 18.73 -7.18 -9.36
N TRP A 36 19.35 -8.30 -9.03
CA TRP A 36 19.55 -8.78 -7.65
C TRP A 36 20.35 -7.82 -6.75
N SER A 37 21.10 -6.90 -7.35
CA SER A 37 21.87 -5.87 -6.64
C SER A 37 21.06 -4.61 -6.34
N VAL A 38 19.88 -4.43 -6.93
CA VAL A 38 19.06 -3.22 -6.79
C VAL A 38 17.98 -3.42 -5.75
N ARG A 39 17.92 -2.51 -4.76
CA ARG A 39 16.95 -2.53 -3.64
C ARG A 39 16.56 -1.11 -3.23
N PRO A 40 15.37 -0.91 -2.65
CA PRO A 40 15.02 0.36 -2.01
C PRO A 40 16.05 0.72 -0.93
N THR A 41 16.44 1.99 -0.90
CA THR A 41 17.35 2.58 0.10
C THR A 41 16.61 3.58 0.99
N ALA A 42 17.29 4.15 1.98
CA ALA A 42 16.73 5.21 2.82
C ALA A 42 16.22 6.41 2.00
N ASP A 43 16.91 6.78 0.92
CA ASP A 43 16.49 7.91 0.06
C ASP A 43 15.21 7.60 -0.70
N HIS A 44 15.00 6.36 -1.13
CA HIS A 44 13.72 5.95 -1.72
C HIS A 44 12.57 6.10 -0.72
N GLY A 45 12.79 5.75 0.55
CA GLY A 45 11.82 5.95 1.62
C GLY A 45 11.55 7.43 1.92
N PHE A 46 12.58 8.28 1.84
CA PHE A 46 12.42 9.73 1.97
C PHE A 46 11.58 10.31 0.83
N LEU A 47 11.94 10.01 -0.42
CA LEU A 47 11.20 10.48 -1.60
C LEU A 47 9.76 9.96 -1.63
N ALA A 48 9.53 8.73 -1.18
CA ALA A 48 8.18 8.18 -1.06
C ALA A 48 7.33 8.91 -0.01
N ALA A 49 7.93 9.31 1.12
CA ALA A 49 7.25 10.11 2.15
C ALA A 49 6.96 11.53 1.65
N GLU A 50 7.90 12.13 0.93
CA GLU A 50 7.74 13.46 0.31
C GLU A 50 6.66 13.47 -0.78
N ALA A 51 6.56 12.41 -1.57
CA ALA A 51 5.57 12.27 -2.64
C ALA A 51 4.18 11.81 -2.15
N ALA A 52 3.97 11.62 -0.84
CA ALA A 52 2.71 11.11 -0.32
C ALA A 52 1.55 12.10 -0.57
N ALA A 53 0.43 11.60 -1.10
CA ALA A 53 -0.73 12.41 -1.45
C ALA A 53 -2.05 11.60 -1.33
N GLU A 54 -3.17 12.31 -1.21
CA GLU A 54 -4.51 11.68 -1.17
C GLU A 54 -4.85 10.96 -2.48
N LYS A 55 -4.39 11.50 -3.62
CA LYS A 55 -4.49 10.86 -4.94
C LYS A 55 -3.12 10.33 -5.32
N PHE A 56 -3.05 9.03 -5.59
CA PHE A 56 -1.82 8.33 -5.90
C PHE A 56 -2.03 7.31 -7.02
N ALA A 57 -0.95 6.93 -7.69
CA ALA A 57 -0.97 5.94 -8.75
C ALA A 57 -1.12 4.51 -8.19
N VAL A 58 -1.70 3.62 -8.98
CA VAL A 58 -1.84 2.18 -8.69
C VAL A 58 -1.15 1.35 -9.78
N GLY A 59 -0.90 0.07 -9.51
CA GLY A 59 -0.21 -0.85 -10.42
C GLY A 59 1.29 -0.91 -10.15
N SER A 60 2.10 -0.74 -11.19
CA SER A 60 3.57 -0.91 -11.15
C SER A 60 4.28 0.37 -10.68
N VAL A 61 4.00 0.79 -9.46
CA VAL A 61 4.57 1.99 -8.83
C VAL A 61 5.05 1.69 -7.42
N GLY A 62 6.07 2.42 -6.94
CA GLY A 62 6.64 2.22 -5.61
C GLY A 62 6.99 0.75 -5.34
N ALA A 63 6.55 0.22 -4.19
CA ALA A 63 6.75 -1.18 -3.82
C ALA A 63 6.07 -2.18 -4.78
N GLY A 64 5.14 -1.75 -5.63
CA GLY A 64 4.49 -2.57 -6.63
C GLY A 64 5.30 -2.80 -7.91
N VAL A 65 6.43 -2.10 -8.11
CA VAL A 65 7.24 -2.21 -9.33
C VAL A 65 7.69 -3.65 -9.58
N GLY A 66 8.32 -4.29 -8.59
CA GLY A 66 8.77 -5.68 -8.68
C GLY A 66 7.71 -6.74 -8.33
N ALA A 67 6.52 -6.33 -7.87
CA ALA A 67 5.54 -7.28 -7.34
C ALA A 67 4.99 -8.28 -8.39
N ARG A 68 4.79 -9.53 -7.99
CA ARG A 68 4.22 -10.64 -8.76
C ARG A 68 3.11 -11.35 -8.02
N ALA A 69 2.07 -11.76 -8.76
CA ALA A 69 0.93 -12.47 -8.22
C ALA A 69 0.77 -13.82 -8.93
N GLY A 70 1.37 -14.86 -8.35
CA GLY A 70 1.57 -16.13 -9.03
C GLY A 70 2.36 -15.91 -10.33
N VAL A 71 1.74 -16.24 -11.46
CA VAL A 71 2.35 -16.07 -12.81
C VAL A 71 2.12 -14.70 -13.43
N LEU A 72 1.31 -13.84 -12.79
CA LEU A 72 0.93 -12.53 -13.33
C LEU A 72 1.75 -11.39 -12.70
N LYS A 73 1.71 -10.24 -13.36
CA LYS A 73 2.20 -9.00 -12.76
C LYS A 73 1.31 -8.63 -11.57
N GLY A 74 1.91 -8.45 -10.40
CA GLY A 74 1.27 -7.90 -9.21
C GLY A 74 1.37 -6.37 -9.19
N GLY A 75 1.16 -5.75 -8.03
CA GLY A 75 1.32 -4.29 -7.91
C GLY A 75 0.62 -3.69 -6.70
N VAL A 76 0.57 -2.36 -6.69
CA VAL A 76 -0.22 -1.58 -5.72
C VAL A 76 -1.68 -1.59 -6.14
N GLY A 77 -2.59 -1.92 -5.22
CA GLY A 77 -4.03 -1.81 -5.39
C GLY A 77 -4.67 -1.12 -4.19
N THR A 78 -5.79 -0.43 -4.41
CA THR A 78 -6.56 0.20 -3.34
C THR A 78 -8.06 0.06 -3.57
N ALA A 79 -8.83 0.06 -2.49
CA ALA A 79 -10.28 0.12 -2.53
C ALA A 79 -10.80 0.80 -1.25
N SER A 80 -11.98 1.42 -1.32
CA SER A 80 -12.67 1.98 -0.17
C SER A 80 -14.18 1.89 -0.30
N LEU A 81 -14.88 1.95 0.83
CA LEU A 81 -16.33 2.07 0.89
C LEU A 81 -16.75 2.88 2.11
N VAL A 82 -17.90 3.54 2.03
CA VAL A 82 -18.54 4.21 3.16
C VAL A 82 -19.65 3.30 3.68
N LEU A 83 -19.69 3.09 4.98
CA LEU A 83 -20.71 2.27 5.62
C LEU A 83 -22.05 3.01 5.61
N GLY A 84 -23.07 2.42 4.97
CA GLY A 84 -24.37 3.06 4.75
C GLY A 84 -25.43 2.83 5.82
N ALA A 85 -25.14 2.06 6.87
CA ALA A 85 -26.07 1.82 7.98
C ALA A 85 -25.37 1.25 9.22
N GLY A 86 -26.05 1.33 10.36
CA GLY A 86 -25.62 0.73 11.63
C GLY A 86 -24.78 1.69 12.49
N ALA A 87 -24.19 1.16 13.56
CA ALA A 87 -23.47 1.98 14.56
C ALA A 87 -22.24 2.73 14.01
N ALA A 88 -21.77 2.37 12.81
CA ALA A 88 -20.63 2.99 12.13
C ALA A 88 -21.04 3.67 10.80
N GLU A 89 -22.31 4.05 10.65
CA GLU A 89 -22.79 4.78 9.48
C GLU A 89 -21.96 6.03 9.19
N GLY A 90 -21.63 6.27 7.92
CA GLY A 90 -20.78 7.37 7.47
C GLY A 90 -19.27 7.13 7.61
N VAL A 91 -18.84 6.07 8.30
CA VAL A 91 -17.42 5.72 8.40
C VAL A 91 -16.89 5.18 7.08
N THR A 92 -15.71 5.63 6.66
CA THR A 92 -14.99 5.09 5.51
C THR A 92 -14.04 3.98 5.94
N VAL A 93 -14.13 2.83 5.27
CA VAL A 93 -13.15 1.76 5.37
C VAL A 93 -12.38 1.69 4.05
N ALA A 94 -11.05 1.68 4.13
CA ALA A 94 -10.17 1.61 2.97
C ALA A 94 -9.07 0.56 3.16
N ALA A 95 -8.56 0.03 2.06
CA ALA A 95 -7.45 -0.90 2.03
C ALA A 95 -6.47 -0.51 0.92
N LEU A 96 -5.17 -0.52 1.25
CA LEU A 96 -4.05 -0.38 0.31
C LEU A 96 -3.20 -1.65 0.40
N ILE A 97 -2.88 -2.26 -0.74
CA ILE A 97 -2.21 -3.57 -0.81
C ILE A 97 -1.08 -3.52 -1.83
N VAL A 98 0.07 -4.10 -1.48
CA VAL A 98 1.10 -4.51 -2.45
C VAL A 98 0.93 -6.01 -2.69
N ALA A 99 0.31 -6.37 -3.81
CA ALA A 99 0.00 -7.75 -4.14
C ALA A 99 1.26 -8.45 -4.69
N ASN A 100 1.98 -9.17 -3.81
CA ASN A 100 3.10 -10.04 -4.17
C ASN A 100 2.92 -11.52 -3.72
N PRO A 101 1.75 -12.17 -3.96
CA PRO A 101 1.55 -13.55 -3.49
C PRO A 101 2.27 -14.57 -4.37
N VAL A 102 2.72 -15.67 -3.74
CA VAL A 102 3.12 -16.89 -4.46
C VAL A 102 1.90 -17.55 -5.13
N GLY A 103 0.74 -17.50 -4.49
CA GLY A 103 -0.50 -18.13 -4.98
C GLY A 103 -1.14 -17.41 -6.18
N SER A 104 -2.06 -18.11 -6.84
CA SER A 104 -2.86 -17.57 -7.95
C SER A 104 -3.89 -16.56 -7.45
N VAL A 105 -4.08 -15.48 -8.21
CA VAL A 105 -5.14 -14.48 -7.99
C VAL A 105 -6.40 -14.75 -8.81
N PHE A 106 -6.41 -15.84 -9.59
CA PHE A 106 -7.56 -16.29 -10.38
C PHE A 106 -7.86 -17.76 -10.09
N ASP A 107 -9.13 -18.09 -10.23
CA ASP A 107 -9.65 -19.44 -10.18
C ASP A 107 -9.26 -20.19 -11.48
N PRO A 108 -8.48 -21.28 -11.40
CA PRO A 108 -8.08 -22.03 -12.59
C PRO A 108 -9.26 -22.77 -13.24
N GLY A 109 -10.35 -23.04 -12.51
CA GLY A 109 -11.53 -23.71 -13.05
C GLY A 109 -12.41 -22.79 -13.89
N THR A 110 -12.44 -21.49 -13.58
CA THR A 110 -13.31 -20.50 -14.24
C THR A 110 -12.55 -19.42 -15.01
N GLY A 111 -11.26 -19.23 -14.75
CA GLY A 111 -10.44 -18.15 -15.30
C GLY A 111 -10.73 -16.77 -14.70
N LEU A 112 -11.65 -16.66 -13.72
CA LEU A 112 -12.04 -15.39 -13.12
C LEU A 112 -11.16 -15.05 -11.91
N PRO A 113 -10.94 -13.76 -11.59
CA PRO A 113 -10.26 -13.37 -10.37
C PRO A 113 -10.98 -13.89 -9.12
N TRP A 114 -10.23 -14.37 -8.12
CA TRP A 114 -10.82 -14.67 -6.82
C TRP A 114 -11.50 -13.41 -6.25
N GLY A 115 -12.71 -13.57 -5.69
CA GLY A 115 -13.48 -12.47 -5.13
C GLY A 115 -14.23 -11.60 -6.15
N SER A 116 -14.17 -11.91 -7.45
CA SER A 116 -14.91 -11.15 -8.49
C SER A 116 -16.44 -11.23 -8.35
N GLY A 117 -16.95 -12.22 -7.62
CA GLY A 117 -18.38 -12.38 -7.31
C GLY A 117 -18.90 -11.51 -6.16
N TRP A 118 -18.05 -10.71 -5.52
CA TRP A 118 -18.50 -9.83 -4.44
C TRP A 118 -19.42 -8.72 -4.97
N PRO A 119 -20.62 -8.50 -4.37
CA PRO A 119 -21.51 -7.44 -4.80
C PRO A 119 -20.83 -6.09 -4.65
N ARG A 120 -20.66 -5.36 -5.76
CA ARG A 120 -20.24 -3.95 -5.69
C ARG A 120 -21.41 -3.16 -5.09
N GLN A 121 -21.30 -2.79 -3.82
CA GLN A 121 -22.15 -1.72 -3.30
C GLN A 121 -21.78 -0.46 -4.09
N ARG A 122 -22.72 0.06 -4.88
CA ARG A 122 -22.51 1.31 -5.61
C ARG A 122 -22.28 2.40 -4.56
N ALA A 123 -21.08 2.95 -4.51
CA ALA A 123 -20.84 4.19 -3.78
C ALA A 123 -21.79 5.24 -4.38
N GLY A 124 -22.69 5.78 -3.56
CA GLY A 124 -23.52 6.92 -3.93
C GLY A 124 -22.64 8.08 -4.35
N ALA A 125 -23.02 8.74 -5.45
CA ALA A 125 -22.43 9.99 -5.91
C ALA A 125 -22.68 11.12 -4.91
#